data_AF-A0A7V3QWB4-F1
#
_entry.id   AF-A0A7V3QWB4-F1
#
_cell.length_a   1.000
_cell.length_b   1.000
_cell.length_c   1.000
_cell.angle_alpha   90.00
_cell.angle_beta   90.00
_cell.angle_gamma   90.00
#
_symmetry.space_group_name_H-M   'P 1'
#
loop_
_entity.id
_entity.type
_entity.pdbx_description
1 polymer ?
#
loop_
_entity_poly.entity_id
_entity_poly.type
_entity_poly.pdbx_seq_one_letter_code
_entity_poly.pdbx_strand_id
1 'polypeptide(L)'
;MTQPVRESKPGSRLAPGGKKTAEPAPKGKAKTAAAGKASADGRRRKLGLAAAEELQATRGLLRETGEAVLVRLDAELAAMASYLRGEELEGERPRLPSPRTLAAMVNACRALKVKPKKGRVKDLARIEALLKALSAMMPPEA
;
A
#
# COMPACT_ATOMS: atom_id res chain seq x y z
N MET A 1 -1.91 -47.45 34.50
CA MET A 1 -2.72 -48.02 35.59
C MET A 1 -3.96 -47.15 35.77
N THR A 2 -5.10 -47.78 36.13
CA THR A 2 -6.30 -47.21 36.77
C THR A 2 -6.98 -45.94 36.18
N GLN A 3 -8.10 -46.19 35.48
CA GLN A 3 -9.31 -45.35 35.51
C GLN A 3 -10.12 -45.61 36.83
N PRO A 4 -11.44 -45.35 36.94
CA PRO A 4 -12.19 -44.08 36.95
C PRO A 4 -13.13 -43.94 38.18
N VAL A 5 -13.80 -42.78 38.33
CA VAL A 5 -15.06 -42.61 39.11
C VAL A 5 -15.92 -41.63 38.30
N ARG A 6 -17.10 -41.98 37.73
CA ARG A 6 -18.44 -42.14 38.34
C ARG A 6 -18.87 -40.87 39.14
N GLU A 7 -20.10 -40.39 39.23
CA GLU A 7 -21.45 -40.65 38.65
C GLU A 7 -22.34 -39.41 39.03
N SER A 8 -23.55 -39.09 38.52
CA SER A 8 -24.48 -39.73 37.56
C SER A 8 -25.45 -38.71 36.93
N LYS A 9 -26.51 -39.17 36.23
CA LYS A 9 -27.80 -38.46 35.94
C LYS A 9 -28.91 -39.12 36.81
N PRO A 10 -30.24 -38.85 36.70
CA PRO A 10 -31.00 -37.77 36.04
C PRO A 10 -32.00 -37.03 36.97
N GLY A 11 -32.56 -35.89 36.52
CA GLY A 11 -33.66 -35.19 37.18
C GLY A 11 -34.93 -35.12 36.31
N SER A 12 -35.76 -36.16 36.33
CA SER A 12 -37.05 -36.18 35.63
C SER A 12 -38.18 -35.67 36.53
N ARG A 13 -38.96 -34.68 36.06
CA ARG A 13 -40.36 -34.46 36.51
C ARG A 13 -41.24 -34.02 35.34
N LEU A 14 -42.03 -34.97 34.85
CA LEU A 14 -43.26 -34.72 34.10
C LEU A 14 -44.37 -34.26 35.08
N ALA A 15 -45.12 -33.24 34.72
CA ALA A 15 -46.47 -32.97 35.24
C ALA A 15 -47.28 -32.17 34.20
N PRO A 16 -48.62 -32.26 34.17
CA PRO A 16 -49.37 -32.16 32.92
C PRO A 16 -50.39 -31.01 32.85
N GLY A 17 -51.02 -30.87 31.67
CA GLY A 17 -52.39 -30.35 31.55
C GLY A 17 -52.52 -28.89 31.12
N GLY A 18 -53.08 -28.67 29.92
CA GLY A 18 -53.31 -27.31 29.41
C GLY A 18 -53.85 -27.24 27.99
N LYS A 19 -54.91 -27.98 27.65
CA LYS A 19 -55.63 -27.74 26.38
C LYS A 19 -56.38 -26.40 26.47
N LYS A 20 -56.02 -25.44 25.62
CA LYS A 20 -56.92 -24.35 25.17
C LYS A 20 -56.91 -24.28 23.65
N THR A 21 -58.08 -24.02 23.08
CA THR A 21 -58.45 -24.15 21.67
C THR A 21 -58.55 -22.80 20.96
N ALA A 22 -58.47 -22.83 19.62
CA ALA A 22 -58.69 -21.71 18.68
C ALA A 22 -57.64 -20.58 18.76
N GLU A 23 -57.26 -19.87 17.69
CA GLU A 23 -57.80 -19.69 16.33
C GLU A 23 -56.63 -19.60 15.29
N PRO A 24 -56.85 -19.75 13.97
CA PRO A 24 -55.80 -19.60 12.97
C PRO A 24 -55.69 -18.19 12.36
N ALA A 25 -54.47 -17.84 11.90
CA ALA A 25 -54.10 -16.65 11.11
C ALA A 25 -53.86 -15.34 11.94
N PRO A 26 -53.12 -14.33 11.43
CA PRO A 26 -52.79 -14.06 10.02
C PRO A 26 -51.43 -14.61 9.54
N LYS A 27 -51.42 -15.16 8.31
CA LYS A 27 -50.21 -15.29 7.49
C LYS A 27 -49.74 -13.89 7.04
N GLY A 28 -49.05 -13.17 7.92
CA GLY A 28 -48.62 -11.79 7.70
C GLY A 28 -47.12 -11.62 7.51
N LYS A 29 -46.71 -11.11 6.33
CA LYS A 29 -45.42 -10.42 6.09
C LYS A 29 -44.12 -11.26 6.04
N ALA A 30 -44.11 -12.34 5.26
CA ALA A 30 -42.86 -12.86 4.66
C ALA A 30 -42.29 -11.98 3.51
N LYS A 31 -43.00 -10.92 3.11
CA LYS A 31 -42.68 -10.09 1.91
C LYS A 31 -41.70 -8.92 2.15
N THR A 32 -41.38 -8.56 3.40
CA THR A 32 -40.51 -7.40 3.69
C THR A 32 -39.01 -7.68 3.56
N ALA A 33 -38.57 -8.93 3.78
CA ALA A 33 -37.15 -9.29 3.71
C ALA A 33 -36.55 -9.19 2.29
N ALA A 34 -37.35 -9.47 1.24
CA ALA A 34 -36.91 -9.40 -0.14
C ALA A 34 -36.67 -7.96 -0.62
N ALA A 35 -37.59 -7.03 -0.27
CA ALA A 35 -37.47 -5.62 -0.62
C ALA A 35 -36.26 -4.95 0.04
N GLY A 36 -35.99 -5.28 1.32
CA GLY A 36 -34.81 -4.80 2.04
C GLY A 36 -33.49 -5.26 1.40
N LYS A 37 -33.41 -6.53 0.96
CA LYS A 37 -32.24 -7.05 0.23
C LYS A 37 -32.03 -6.35 -1.11
N ALA A 38 -33.06 -6.26 -1.95
CA ALA A 38 -32.94 -5.60 -3.26
C ALA A 38 -32.49 -4.12 -3.15
N SER A 39 -32.98 -3.39 -2.14
CA SER A 39 -32.54 -2.01 -1.86
C SER A 39 -31.08 -1.95 -1.39
N ALA A 40 -30.67 -2.87 -0.50
CA ALA A 40 -29.29 -2.98 -0.03
C ALA A 40 -28.30 -3.33 -1.17
N ASP A 41 -28.68 -4.26 -2.05
CA ASP A 41 -27.84 -4.68 -3.19
C ASP A 41 -27.77 -3.57 -4.26
N GLY A 42 -28.85 -2.82 -4.48
CA GLY A 42 -28.84 -1.60 -5.29
C GLY A 42 -27.91 -0.50 -4.73
N ARG A 43 -27.93 -0.27 -3.40
CA ARG A 43 -27.00 0.67 -2.73
C ARG A 43 -25.55 0.17 -2.81
N ARG A 44 -25.30 -1.11 -2.57
CA ARG A 44 -23.97 -1.73 -2.70
C ARG A 44 -23.42 -1.58 -4.12
N ARG A 45 -24.24 -1.81 -5.15
CA ARG A 45 -23.83 -1.64 -6.55
C ARG A 45 -23.47 -0.18 -6.86
N LYS A 46 -24.25 0.80 -6.40
CA LYS A 46 -23.92 2.23 -6.56
C LYS A 46 -22.61 2.61 -5.86
N LEU A 47 -22.41 2.17 -4.62
CA LEU A 47 -21.15 2.40 -3.89
C LEU A 47 -19.96 1.70 -4.54
N GLY A 48 -20.15 0.49 -5.09
CA GLY A 48 -19.11 -0.23 -5.82
C GLY A 48 -18.70 0.44 -7.14
N LEU A 49 -19.64 1.06 -7.86
CA LEU A 49 -19.35 1.87 -9.04
C LEU A 49 -18.57 3.14 -8.68
N ALA A 50 -19.04 3.90 -7.68
CA ALA A 50 -18.33 5.09 -7.20
C ALA A 50 -16.91 4.75 -6.71
N ALA A 51 -16.74 3.66 -5.95
CA ALA A 51 -15.42 3.20 -5.51
C ALA A 51 -14.53 2.77 -6.69
N ALA A 52 -15.09 2.19 -7.76
CA ALA A 52 -14.32 1.86 -8.95
C ALA A 52 -13.87 3.10 -9.73
N GLU A 53 -14.70 4.14 -9.81
CA GLU A 53 -14.38 5.44 -10.42
C GLU A 53 -13.24 6.14 -9.65
N GLU A 54 -13.36 6.25 -8.32
CA GLU A 54 -12.33 6.80 -7.43
C GLU A 54 -10.99 6.03 -7.53
N LEU A 55 -11.05 4.70 -7.68
CA LEU A 55 -9.85 3.88 -7.88
C LEU A 55 -9.19 4.11 -9.25
N GLN A 56 -9.95 4.41 -10.31
CA GLN A 56 -9.34 4.80 -11.59
C GLN A 56 -8.72 6.20 -11.53
N ALA A 57 -9.37 7.15 -10.87
CA ALA A 57 -8.79 8.49 -10.64
C ALA A 57 -7.49 8.40 -9.82
N THR A 58 -7.51 7.65 -8.71
CA THR A 58 -6.32 7.36 -7.89
C THR A 58 -5.20 6.69 -8.68
N ARG A 59 -5.54 5.80 -9.62
CA ARG A 59 -4.58 5.14 -10.51
C ARG A 59 -3.94 6.10 -11.52
N GLY A 60 -4.66 7.14 -11.95
CA GLY A 60 -4.10 8.24 -12.74
C GLY A 60 -3.05 9.01 -11.94
N LEU A 61 -3.46 9.53 -10.78
CA LEU A 61 -2.57 10.28 -9.87
C LEU A 61 -1.31 9.49 -9.48
N LEU A 62 -1.44 8.18 -9.22
CA LEU A 62 -0.32 7.30 -8.91
C LEU A 62 0.71 7.21 -10.05
N ARG A 63 0.24 7.22 -11.31
CA ARG A 63 1.12 7.19 -12.50
C ARG A 63 1.83 8.51 -12.68
N GLU A 64 1.08 9.60 -12.72
CA GLU A 64 1.62 10.97 -12.87
C GLU A 64 2.67 11.28 -11.79
N THR A 65 2.34 10.98 -10.52
CA THR A 65 3.27 11.16 -9.39
C THR A 65 4.49 10.26 -9.50
N GLY A 66 4.30 8.99 -9.91
CA GLY A 66 5.40 8.04 -10.08
C GLY A 66 6.35 8.43 -11.20
N GLU A 67 5.81 8.87 -12.35
CA GLU A 67 6.56 9.36 -13.50
C GLU A 67 7.32 10.66 -13.15
N ALA A 68 6.68 11.63 -12.49
CA ALA A 68 7.33 12.85 -12.05
C ALA A 68 8.51 12.59 -11.08
N VAL A 69 8.36 11.65 -10.14
CA VAL A 69 9.46 11.23 -9.25
C VAL A 69 10.59 10.57 -10.03
N LEU A 70 10.28 9.68 -10.99
CA LEU A 70 11.30 9.03 -11.81
C LEU A 70 12.07 10.04 -12.67
N VAL A 71 11.38 10.96 -13.34
CA VAL A 71 12.00 12.02 -14.17
C VAL A 71 12.90 12.92 -13.32
N ARG A 72 12.47 13.33 -12.12
CA ARG A 72 13.32 14.12 -11.22
C ARG A 72 14.60 13.37 -10.82
N LEU A 73 14.49 12.11 -10.41
CA LEU A 73 15.65 11.32 -9.97
C LEU A 73 16.62 11.03 -11.12
N ASP A 74 16.09 10.81 -12.34
CA ASP A 74 16.91 10.62 -13.53
C ASP A 74 17.63 11.91 -13.93
N ALA A 75 16.96 13.06 -13.88
CA ALA A 75 17.57 14.37 -14.10
C ALA A 75 18.66 14.71 -13.08
N GLU A 76 18.45 14.42 -11.78
CA GLU A 76 19.47 14.59 -10.73
C GLU A 76 20.69 13.68 -10.97
N LEU A 77 20.47 12.42 -11.36
CA LEU A 77 21.56 11.50 -11.74
C LEU A 77 22.33 11.97 -12.97
N ALA A 78 21.62 12.44 -14.00
CA ALA A 78 22.20 12.95 -15.24
C ALA A 78 23.05 14.20 -14.98
N ALA A 79 22.52 15.18 -14.23
CA ALA A 79 23.25 16.40 -13.87
C ALA A 79 24.54 16.11 -13.10
N MET A 80 24.50 15.23 -12.09
CA MET A 80 25.71 14.80 -11.38
C MET A 80 26.70 14.05 -12.30
N ALA A 81 26.22 13.25 -13.24
CA ALA A 81 27.08 12.55 -14.19
C ALA A 81 27.78 13.51 -15.16
N SER A 82 27.07 14.51 -15.70
CA SER A 82 27.65 15.56 -16.55
C SER A 82 28.68 16.39 -15.80
N TYR A 83 28.34 16.85 -14.59
CA TYR A 83 29.27 17.57 -13.70
C TYR A 83 30.57 16.79 -13.47
N LEU A 84 30.47 15.50 -13.11
CA LEU A 84 31.62 14.65 -12.82
C LEU A 84 32.45 14.28 -14.06
N ARG A 85 31.91 14.43 -15.27
CA ARG A 85 32.65 14.29 -16.52
C ARG A 85 33.44 15.54 -16.90
N GLY A 86 33.19 16.67 -16.24
CA GLY A 86 33.73 17.96 -16.67
C GLY A 86 33.06 18.51 -17.93
N GLU A 87 31.79 18.12 -18.18
CA GLU A 87 30.99 18.74 -19.25
C GLU A 87 30.78 20.23 -18.86
N GLU A 88 31.13 21.14 -19.77
CA GLU A 88 31.07 22.59 -19.53
C GLU A 88 29.60 23.04 -19.47
N LEU A 89 29.15 23.51 -18.30
CA LEU A 89 27.92 24.28 -18.16
C LEU A 89 28.27 25.76 -18.32
N GLU A 90 27.53 26.46 -19.17
CA GLU A 90 27.61 27.94 -19.32
C GLU A 90 29.00 28.51 -19.65
N GLY A 91 29.93 27.66 -20.11
CA GLY A 91 31.29 28.03 -20.50
C GLY A 91 32.33 27.93 -19.37
N GLU A 92 31.95 27.48 -18.18
CA GLU A 92 32.88 27.22 -17.07
C GLU A 92 33.02 25.72 -16.80
N ARG A 93 34.23 25.28 -16.44
CA ARG A 93 34.50 23.86 -16.12
C ARG A 93 34.19 23.59 -14.66
N PRO A 94 33.31 22.62 -14.33
CA PRO A 94 32.96 22.33 -12.96
C PRO A 94 34.19 21.86 -12.17
N ARG A 95 34.34 22.39 -10.95
CA ARG A 95 35.46 22.07 -10.07
C ARG A 95 35.28 20.67 -9.48
N LEU A 96 35.88 19.67 -10.11
CA LEU A 96 35.74 18.28 -9.69
C LEU A 96 36.12 18.04 -8.21
N PRO A 97 35.39 17.16 -7.48
CA PRO A 97 35.73 16.76 -6.12
C PRO A 97 37.11 16.08 -6.01
N SER A 98 37.66 16.03 -4.80
CA SER A 98 38.96 15.37 -4.56
C SER A 98 38.95 13.88 -4.96
N PRO A 99 40.09 13.27 -5.35
CA PRO A 99 40.15 11.84 -5.68
C PRO A 99 39.63 10.91 -4.57
N ARG A 100 39.84 11.29 -3.29
CA ARG A 100 39.30 10.57 -2.13
C ARG A 100 37.76 10.65 -2.08
N THR A 101 37.20 11.81 -2.40
CA THR A 101 35.75 12.02 -2.50
C THR A 101 35.17 11.20 -3.64
N LEU A 102 35.77 11.24 -4.83
CA LEU A 102 35.34 10.46 -6.00
C LEU A 102 35.36 8.94 -5.70
N ALA A 103 36.39 8.44 -5.03
CA ALA A 103 36.45 7.05 -4.58
C ALA A 103 35.31 6.69 -3.59
N ALA A 104 34.97 7.61 -2.67
CA ALA A 104 33.84 7.43 -1.76
C ALA A 104 32.49 7.40 -2.50
N MET A 105 32.29 8.29 -3.49
CA MET A 105 31.10 8.32 -4.35
C MET A 105 30.94 7.02 -5.13
N VAL A 106 32.01 6.52 -5.78
CA VAL A 106 32.00 5.23 -6.49
C VAL A 106 31.65 4.06 -5.55
N ASN A 107 32.18 4.06 -4.33
CA ASN A 107 31.86 3.04 -3.33
C ASN A 107 30.41 3.13 -2.85
N ALA A 108 29.86 4.34 -2.67
CA ALA A 108 28.45 4.53 -2.31
C ALA A 108 27.51 4.00 -3.40
N CYS A 109 27.78 4.30 -4.68
CA CYS A 109 27.04 3.76 -5.82
C CYS A 109 27.12 2.23 -5.89
N ARG A 110 28.30 1.63 -5.70
CA ARG A 110 28.49 0.17 -5.68
C ARG A 110 27.81 -0.52 -4.48
N ALA A 111 27.66 0.18 -3.36
CA ALA A 111 26.98 -0.34 -2.17
C ALA A 111 25.44 -0.31 -2.28
N LEU A 112 24.88 0.34 -3.30
CA LEU A 112 23.43 0.49 -3.50
C LEU A 112 22.75 -0.87 -3.81
N LYS A 113 22.02 -1.41 -2.83
CA LYS A 113 21.30 -2.69 -2.95
C LYS A 113 19.81 -2.48 -3.25
N VAL A 114 19.46 -2.34 -4.54
CA VAL A 114 18.08 -2.22 -5.04
C VAL A 114 17.61 -3.51 -5.73
N LYS A 115 16.28 -3.76 -5.77
CA LYS A 115 15.66 -4.92 -6.42
C LYS A 115 14.57 -4.47 -7.42
N PRO A 116 14.95 -3.93 -8.60
CA PRO A 116 14.05 -3.22 -9.51
C PRO A 116 12.82 -4.05 -9.92
N LYS A 117 13.00 -5.34 -10.23
CA LYS A 117 11.90 -6.28 -10.58
C LYS A 117 10.80 -6.44 -9.51
N LYS A 118 10.96 -5.88 -8.31
CA LYS A 118 9.98 -5.96 -7.22
C LYS A 118 9.24 -4.63 -6.93
N GLY A 119 9.47 -3.56 -7.69
CA GLY A 119 8.71 -2.30 -7.58
C GLY A 119 8.70 -1.70 -6.16
N ARG A 120 9.80 -1.83 -5.42
CA ARG A 120 9.82 -1.48 -3.99
C ARG A 120 10.00 0.02 -3.80
N VAL A 121 9.02 0.69 -3.20
CA VAL A 121 9.14 2.10 -2.77
C VAL A 121 10.38 2.34 -1.90
N LYS A 122 10.75 1.37 -1.05
CA LYS A 122 11.99 1.40 -0.24
C LYS A 122 13.29 1.44 -1.08
N ASP A 123 13.26 1.03 -2.34
CA ASP A 123 14.41 1.10 -3.24
C ASP A 123 14.52 2.48 -3.91
N LEU A 124 13.40 3.16 -4.19
CA LEU A 124 13.40 4.58 -4.61
C LEU A 124 13.95 5.50 -3.51
N ALA A 125 13.47 5.33 -2.27
CA ALA A 125 13.97 6.10 -1.11
C ALA A 125 15.47 5.88 -0.83
N ARG A 126 16.06 4.76 -1.28
CA ARG A 126 17.52 4.52 -1.23
C ARG A 126 18.28 5.26 -2.31
N ILE A 127 17.70 5.42 -3.50
CA ILE A 127 18.26 6.21 -4.59
C ILE A 127 18.26 7.69 -4.19
N GLU A 128 17.16 8.19 -3.61
CA GLU A 128 17.08 9.54 -3.02
C GLU A 128 18.13 9.77 -1.93
N ALA A 129 18.28 8.82 -0.99
CA ALA A 129 19.29 8.92 0.06
C ALA A 129 20.72 8.91 -0.50
N LEU A 130 20.97 8.13 -1.58
CA LEU A 130 22.25 8.15 -2.28
C LEU A 130 22.50 9.51 -2.96
N LEU A 131 21.55 10.03 -3.73
CA LEU A 131 21.65 11.34 -4.39
C LEU A 131 21.93 12.46 -3.39
N LYS A 132 21.22 12.49 -2.26
CA LYS A 132 21.47 13.46 -1.18
C LYS A 132 22.88 13.34 -0.59
N ALA A 133 23.39 12.12 -0.43
CA ALA A 133 24.75 11.88 0.05
C ALA A 133 25.83 12.27 -0.99
N LEU A 134 25.57 12.03 -2.28
CA LEU A 134 26.46 12.43 -3.39
C LEU A 134 26.51 13.95 -3.54
N SER A 135 25.36 14.62 -3.51
CA SER A 135 25.26 16.09 -3.52
C SER A 135 26.03 16.72 -2.38
N ALA A 136 25.91 16.21 -1.15
CA ALA A 136 26.67 16.69 0.01
C ALA A 136 28.20 16.43 -0.06
N MET A 137 28.66 15.66 -1.06
CA MET A 137 30.09 15.43 -1.35
C MET A 137 30.62 16.28 -2.50
N MET A 138 29.76 16.95 -3.27
CA MET A 138 30.19 17.92 -4.29
C MET A 138 30.56 19.25 -3.60
N PRO A 139 31.55 20.01 -4.13
CA PRO A 139 31.78 21.35 -3.62
C PRO A 139 30.54 22.22 -3.87
N PRO A 140 30.29 23.24 -3.03
CA PRO A 140 29.23 24.20 -3.32
C PRO A 140 29.50 24.88 -4.66
N GLU A 141 28.45 25.05 -5.46
CA GLU A 141 28.41 26.00 -6.57
C GLU A 141 28.82 27.38 -6.01
N ALA A 142 29.73 28.08 -6.70
CA ALA A 142 30.37 29.30 -6.23
C ALA A 142 29.69 30.57 -6.76
#